data_AF-A0A948F498-F1
#
_entry.id   AF-A0A948F498-F1
#
_cell.length_a   1.000
_cell.length_b   1.000
_cell.length_c   1.000
_cell.angle_alpha   90.00
_cell.angle_beta   90.00
_cell.angle_gamma   90.00
#
_symmetry.space_group_name_H-M   'P 1'
#
loop_
_entity.id
_entity.type
_entity.pdbx_description
1 polymer ?
#
loop_
_entity_poly.entity_id
_entity_poly.type
_entity_poly.pdbx_seq_one_letter_code
_entity_poly.pdbx_strand_id
1 'polypeptide(L)'
;MDLSQSAKKKWFGALLGLFICGSLAGLLLGGELYCRKLYGSLEEGPEGPKDKGFFFVFSPDLGWKGAPNVSRRHGSGVWVTHNEHGFRDTPWDLDTTKRRVLLLGDSNLWGYGAGDDEYPAALLNRAVPSVRWFNAGMNGYGTDQAYLLFQQLKPLVRPDLTVLVFCDNDRSENTSQRVRNYNKPYFALRNGQLELCNSPVPAPVTGDSLWAPAPDRVFKRTGSYLLYHVMRVVEAHKSKQEAATRKAPESSVEDPTEALIKALYEEAERRFLLVLISHDAALTEFCRREKIPFLDMGDTPARQPGPNAYPGGPPKHGHWTPKGNRVAAELIGRAVLALEQRDRL
;
A
#
# COMPACT_ATOMS: atom_id res chain seq x y z
N MET A 1 26.19 30.16 -63.74
CA MET A 1 24.73 30.10 -63.57
C MET A 1 24.41 30.64 -62.19
N ASP A 2 24.01 31.91 -62.09
CA ASP A 2 23.62 32.54 -60.82
C ASP A 2 22.15 32.19 -60.54
N LEU A 3 21.88 31.45 -59.46
CA LEU A 3 20.51 31.08 -59.07
C LEU A 3 19.68 32.36 -58.87
N SER A 4 18.50 32.42 -59.49
CA SER A 4 17.60 33.58 -59.32
C SER A 4 17.31 33.84 -57.84
N GLN A 5 17.10 35.10 -57.43
CA GLN A 5 16.78 35.43 -56.04
C GLN A 5 15.59 34.63 -55.49
N SER A 6 14.64 34.26 -56.36
CA SER A 6 13.51 33.38 -56.05
C SER A 6 13.97 31.96 -55.67
N ALA A 7 14.92 31.39 -56.42
CA ALA A 7 15.51 30.09 -56.10
C ALA A 7 16.30 30.14 -54.77
N LYS A 8 17.10 31.19 -54.52
CA LYS A 8 17.86 31.37 -53.27
C LYS A 8 16.96 31.44 -52.03
N LYS A 9 15.82 32.15 -52.11
CA LYS A 9 14.82 32.20 -51.02
C LYS A 9 14.16 30.84 -50.75
N LYS A 10 13.84 30.07 -51.80
CA LYS A 10 13.28 28.71 -51.67
C LYS A 10 14.26 27.76 -51.00
N TRP A 11 15.53 27.78 -51.41
CA TRP A 11 16.59 26.96 -50.81
C TRP A 11 16.86 27.34 -49.35
N PHE A 12 16.88 28.64 -49.03
CA PHE A 12 17.01 29.09 -47.65
C PHE A 12 15.85 28.61 -46.76
N GLY A 13 14.62 28.70 -47.24
CA GLY A 13 13.45 28.18 -46.52
C GLY A 13 13.51 26.67 -46.30
N ALA A 14 13.97 25.91 -47.30
CA ALA A 14 14.16 24.47 -47.18
C ALA A 14 15.26 24.08 -46.17
N LEU A 15 16.40 24.80 -46.20
CA LEU A 15 17.50 24.59 -45.27
C LEU A 15 17.11 24.95 -43.82
N LEU A 16 16.37 26.04 -43.65
CA LEU A 16 15.84 26.44 -42.34
C LEU A 16 14.85 25.41 -41.81
N GLY A 17 13.96 24.90 -42.67
CA GLY A 17 13.03 23.81 -42.32
C GLY A 17 13.76 22.54 -41.87
N LEU A 18 14.78 22.12 -42.62
CA LEU A 18 15.62 20.97 -42.27
C LEU A 18 16.35 21.15 -40.95
N PHE A 19 16.90 22.35 -40.71
CA PHE A 19 17.58 22.67 -39.46
C PHE A 19 16.63 22.61 -38.25
N ILE A 20 15.41 23.14 -38.39
CA ILE A 20 14.39 23.09 -37.33
C ILE A 20 13.99 21.63 -37.06
N CYS A 21 13.69 20.85 -38.11
CA CYS A 21 13.34 19.44 -37.96
C CYS A 21 14.47 18.61 -37.32
N GLY A 22 15.72 18.84 -37.74
CA GLY A 22 16.89 18.17 -37.16
C GLY A 22 17.11 18.52 -35.70
N SER A 23 16.92 19.79 -35.33
CA SER A 23 17.03 20.26 -33.94
C SER A 23 15.95 19.64 -33.05
N LEU A 24 14.70 19.57 -33.53
CA LEU A 24 13.60 18.90 -32.84
C LEU A 24 13.85 17.40 -32.66
N ALA A 25 14.33 16.71 -33.70
CA ALA A 25 14.68 15.30 -33.61
C ALA A 25 15.81 15.05 -32.60
N GLY A 26 16.84 15.91 -32.60
CA GLY A 26 17.95 15.86 -31.64
C GLY A 26 17.48 16.05 -30.18
N LEU A 27 16.56 16.98 -29.95
CA LEU A 27 15.94 17.21 -28.64
C LEU A 27 15.12 16.00 -28.16
N LEU A 28 14.29 15.42 -29.04
CA LEU A 28 13.48 14.24 -28.70
C LEU A 28 14.36 13.03 -28.40
N LEU A 29 15.40 12.79 -29.21
CA LEU A 29 16.36 11.71 -28.99
C LEU A 29 17.15 11.91 -27.68
N GLY A 30 17.62 13.13 -27.44
CA GLY A 30 18.32 13.49 -26.21
C GLY A 30 17.44 13.29 -24.98
N GLY A 31 16.17 13.69 -25.05
CA GLY A 31 15.17 13.47 -24.01
C GLY A 31 14.89 11.98 -23.74
N GLU A 32 14.75 11.18 -24.79
CA GLU A 32 14.57 9.72 -24.69
C GLU A 32 15.78 9.05 -24.02
N LEU A 33 17.00 9.37 -24.44
CA LEU A 33 18.23 8.83 -23.86
C LEU A 33 18.42 9.26 -22.39
N TYR A 34 18.11 10.52 -22.08
CA TYR A 34 18.12 11.02 -20.70
C TYR A 34 17.11 10.25 -19.83
N CYS A 35 15.88 10.07 -20.32
CA CYS A 35 14.85 9.32 -19.60
C CYS A 35 15.23 7.85 -19.45
N ARG A 36 15.85 7.22 -20.46
CA ARG A 36 16.41 5.85 -20.35
C ARG A 36 17.45 5.74 -19.26
N LYS A 37 18.35 6.71 -19.17
CA LYS A 37 19.36 6.76 -18.09
C LYS A 37 18.72 6.98 -16.73
N LEU A 38 17.69 7.81 -16.65
CA LEU A 38 16.94 8.10 -15.42
C LEU A 38 16.21 6.86 -14.88
N TYR A 39 15.59 6.08 -15.78
CA TYR A 39 14.70 4.97 -15.40
C TYR A 39 15.35 3.57 -15.46
N GLY A 40 16.49 3.41 -16.13
CA GLY A 40 17.10 2.09 -16.38
C GLY A 40 16.28 1.24 -17.37
N SER A 41 16.43 -0.09 -17.37
CA SER A 41 15.53 -0.94 -18.14
C SER A 41 14.13 -0.92 -17.51
N LEU A 42 13.11 -0.43 -18.22
CA LEU A 42 11.72 -0.59 -17.76
C LEU A 42 11.20 -2.02 -18.03
N GLU A 43 11.95 -2.79 -18.82
CA GLU A 43 11.73 -4.22 -19.08
C GLU A 43 12.35 -5.13 -17.99
N GLU A 44 13.45 -4.71 -17.34
CA GLU A 44 14.19 -5.53 -16.36
C GLU A 44 14.66 -4.76 -15.10
N GLY A 45 14.15 -3.56 -14.83
CA GLY A 45 14.69 -2.63 -13.83
C GLY A 45 13.65 -1.67 -13.20
N PRO A 46 14.06 -0.83 -12.24
CA PRO A 46 13.47 -0.69 -10.90
C PRO A 46 12.13 0.08 -10.81
N GLU A 47 11.63 0.61 -11.92
CA GLU A 47 10.45 1.48 -11.98
C GLU A 47 9.47 1.08 -13.11
N GLY A 48 9.39 -0.23 -13.42
CA GLY A 48 8.26 -0.82 -14.15
C GLY A 48 6.95 -0.82 -13.33
N PRO A 49 5.80 -1.16 -13.95
CA PRO A 49 4.44 -0.67 -13.64
C PRO A 49 4.11 -0.60 -12.15
N LYS A 50 3.55 0.53 -11.70
CA LYS A 50 3.21 0.81 -10.29
C LYS A 50 2.75 -0.46 -9.56
N ASP A 51 3.70 -1.03 -8.83
CA ASP A 51 3.72 -2.07 -7.79
C ASP A 51 2.51 -3.00 -7.66
N LYS A 52 1.34 -2.43 -7.61
CA LYS A 52 0.19 -3.11 -7.10
C LYS A 52 -0.46 -4.07 -8.12
N GLY A 53 -0.18 -3.94 -9.42
CA GLY A 53 -0.67 -4.87 -10.45
C GLY A 53 0.10 -6.18 -10.50
N PHE A 54 1.29 -6.20 -9.89
CA PHE A 54 2.09 -7.40 -9.69
C PHE A 54 1.93 -7.97 -8.29
N PHE A 55 1.83 -7.13 -7.26
CA PHE A 55 1.72 -7.58 -5.89
C PHE A 55 0.27 -7.88 -5.45
N PHE A 56 -0.76 -7.41 -6.17
CA PHE A 56 -2.16 -7.64 -5.80
C PHE A 56 -3.00 -8.06 -7.00
N VAL A 57 -3.97 -8.93 -6.73
CA VAL A 57 -4.97 -9.43 -7.67
C VAL A 57 -6.37 -9.12 -7.16
N PHE A 58 -7.34 -9.07 -8.06
CA PHE A 58 -8.74 -8.88 -7.69
C PHE A 58 -9.23 -10.00 -6.74
N SER A 59 -10.06 -9.61 -5.78
CA SER A 59 -10.77 -10.51 -4.89
C SER A 59 -12.24 -10.10 -4.84
N PRO A 60 -13.20 -10.99 -5.13
CA PRO A 60 -14.62 -10.64 -5.01
C PRO A 60 -15.01 -10.34 -3.56
N ASP A 61 -14.35 -10.95 -2.58
CA ASP A 61 -14.74 -10.80 -1.18
C ASP A 61 -14.01 -9.66 -0.47
N LEU A 62 -12.84 -9.26 -0.99
CA LEU A 62 -11.95 -8.27 -0.35
C LEU A 62 -11.65 -7.07 -1.26
N GLY A 63 -12.16 -7.04 -2.49
CA GLY A 63 -11.77 -6.08 -3.53
C GLY A 63 -10.43 -6.44 -4.17
N TRP A 64 -9.38 -6.60 -3.37
CA TRP A 64 -8.09 -7.12 -3.80
C TRP A 64 -7.44 -7.95 -2.70
N LYS A 65 -6.53 -8.84 -3.09
CA LYS A 65 -5.67 -9.63 -2.21
C LYS A 65 -4.26 -9.67 -2.78
N GLY A 66 -3.28 -10.10 -1.99
CA GLY A 66 -1.93 -10.27 -2.49
C GLY A 66 -1.84 -11.36 -3.56
N ALA A 67 -1.02 -11.11 -4.58
CA ALA A 67 -0.66 -12.10 -5.58
C ALA A 67 0.28 -13.13 -4.97
N PRO A 68 0.01 -14.44 -5.12
CA PRO A 68 0.86 -15.49 -4.55
C PRO A 68 2.16 -15.65 -5.35
N ASN A 69 3.23 -16.10 -4.66
CA ASN A 69 4.52 -16.45 -5.27
C ASN A 69 5.14 -15.32 -6.11
N VAL A 70 5.05 -14.09 -5.62
CA VAL A 70 5.62 -12.92 -6.30
C VAL A 70 6.91 -12.52 -5.61
N SER A 71 7.99 -12.34 -6.37
CA SER A 71 9.21 -11.69 -5.88
C SER A 71 9.67 -10.67 -6.93
N ARG A 72 9.55 -9.39 -6.60
CA ARG A 72 9.84 -8.28 -7.53
C ARG A 72 10.35 -7.07 -6.79
N ARG A 73 11.04 -6.19 -7.52
CA ARG A 73 11.44 -4.88 -7.02
C ARG A 73 10.22 -3.95 -7.02
N HIS A 74 9.92 -3.39 -5.86
CA HIS A 74 8.90 -2.36 -5.68
C HIS A 74 9.42 -1.01 -6.22
N GLY A 75 8.54 -0.09 -6.61
CA GLY A 75 8.87 1.23 -7.16
C GLY A 75 9.59 2.15 -6.17
N SER A 76 9.67 1.75 -4.90
CA SER A 76 10.55 2.37 -3.91
C SER A 76 12.00 1.86 -3.97
N GLY A 77 12.30 0.91 -4.85
CA GLY A 77 13.63 0.33 -5.06
C GLY A 77 13.98 -0.87 -4.17
N VAL A 78 13.07 -1.33 -3.29
CA VAL A 78 13.29 -2.48 -2.40
C VAL A 78 12.72 -3.78 -2.99
N TRP A 79 13.27 -4.93 -2.59
CA TRP A 79 12.66 -6.22 -2.90
C TRP A 79 11.43 -6.47 -2.03
N VAL A 80 10.38 -6.99 -2.67
CA VAL A 80 9.15 -7.42 -2.02
C VAL A 80 8.85 -8.84 -2.48
N THR A 81 8.73 -9.74 -1.51
CA THR A 81 8.38 -11.15 -1.74
C THR A 81 7.10 -11.51 -1.02
N HIS A 82 6.15 -12.10 -1.76
CA HIS A 82 4.95 -12.72 -1.24
C HIS A 82 5.07 -14.24 -1.27
N ASN A 83 4.64 -14.89 -0.20
CA ASN A 83 4.54 -16.33 -0.11
C ASN A 83 3.41 -16.91 -0.98
N GLU A 84 3.22 -18.23 -0.89
CA GLU A 84 2.20 -19.00 -1.61
C GLU A 84 0.75 -18.57 -1.30
N HIS A 85 0.55 -17.89 -0.17
CA HIS A 85 -0.74 -17.34 0.25
C HIS A 85 -0.94 -15.88 -0.18
N GLY A 86 0.06 -15.26 -0.81
CA GLY A 86 0.01 -13.87 -1.25
C GLY A 86 0.37 -12.87 -0.16
N PHE A 87 0.95 -13.30 0.96
CA PHE A 87 1.35 -12.41 2.04
C PHE A 87 2.83 -12.14 2.02
N ARG A 88 3.21 -10.93 2.43
CA ARG A 88 4.60 -10.54 2.59
C ARG A 88 5.20 -11.15 3.86
N ASP A 89 5.57 -12.40 3.74
CA ASP A 89 6.12 -13.23 4.80
C ASP A 89 7.01 -14.33 4.19
N THR A 90 7.83 -14.95 5.03
CA THR A 90 8.34 -16.29 4.74
C THR A 90 7.19 -17.28 4.56
N PRO A 91 7.41 -18.43 3.88
CA PRO A 91 6.40 -19.49 3.80
C PRO A 91 5.79 -19.76 5.17
N TRP A 92 4.47 -19.94 5.20
CA TRP A 92 3.76 -20.06 6.46
C TRP A 92 3.93 -21.46 7.02
N ASP A 93 4.70 -21.57 8.11
CA ASP A 93 4.77 -22.77 8.94
C ASP A 93 3.48 -22.90 9.77
N LEU A 94 2.43 -23.47 9.16
CA LEU A 94 1.11 -23.66 9.77
C LEU A 94 1.07 -24.81 10.79
N ASP A 95 2.06 -25.71 10.74
CA ASP A 95 2.23 -26.86 11.65
C ASP A 95 3.15 -26.54 12.84
N THR A 96 3.55 -25.28 12.97
CA THR A 96 4.44 -24.82 14.04
C THR A 96 3.85 -25.09 15.42
N THR A 97 4.71 -25.51 16.37
CA THR A 97 4.35 -25.62 17.80
C THR A 97 4.55 -24.29 18.54
N LYS A 98 5.08 -23.28 17.86
CA LYS A 98 5.25 -21.93 18.41
C LYS A 98 3.89 -21.30 18.65
N ARG A 99 3.83 -20.35 19.58
CA ARG A 99 2.66 -19.48 19.73
C ARG A 99 2.43 -18.73 18.41
N ARG A 100 1.20 -18.70 17.92
CA ARG A 100 0.83 -18.10 16.64
C ARG A 100 0.20 -16.75 16.88
N VAL A 101 0.81 -15.70 16.33
CA VAL A 101 0.26 -14.34 16.37
C VAL A 101 -0.06 -13.90 14.96
N LEU A 102 -1.34 -13.62 14.69
CA LEU A 102 -1.79 -13.07 13.41
C LEU A 102 -1.78 -11.55 13.46
N LEU A 103 -0.98 -10.94 12.59
CA LEU A 103 -0.90 -9.48 12.47
C LEU A 103 -1.77 -9.03 11.29
N LEU A 104 -2.77 -8.19 11.56
CA LEU A 104 -3.65 -7.58 10.59
C LEU A 104 -3.39 -6.08 10.52
N GLY A 105 -3.60 -5.48 9.36
CA GLY A 105 -3.44 -4.05 9.18
C GLY A 105 -3.20 -3.69 7.72
N ASP A 106 -2.65 -2.51 7.53
CA ASP A 106 -2.61 -1.87 6.23
C ASP A 106 -1.21 -1.91 5.59
N SER A 107 -0.92 -0.89 4.78
CA SER A 107 0.39 -0.57 4.20
C SER A 107 1.57 -0.50 5.18
N ASN A 108 1.38 -0.10 6.45
CA ASN A 108 2.46 -0.07 7.45
C ASN A 108 2.93 -1.48 7.79
N LEU A 109 1.97 -2.39 7.99
CA LEU A 109 2.27 -3.77 8.32
C LEU A 109 2.69 -4.59 7.08
N TRP A 110 2.15 -4.28 5.91
CA TRP A 110 2.68 -4.77 4.63
C TRP A 110 4.15 -4.35 4.40
N GLY A 111 4.59 -3.28 5.08
CA GLY A 111 5.95 -2.79 5.03
C GLY A 111 6.23 -1.94 3.79
N TYR A 112 5.34 -0.99 3.49
CA TYR A 112 5.54 -0.10 2.35
C TYR A 112 6.89 0.63 2.45
N GLY A 113 7.79 0.33 1.50
CA GLY A 113 9.13 0.88 1.56
C GLY A 113 10.02 0.25 2.66
N ALA A 114 9.75 -0.95 3.11
CA ALA A 114 10.72 -1.78 3.81
C ALA A 114 11.20 -2.88 2.86
N GLY A 115 12.46 -3.29 2.92
CA GLY A 115 12.92 -4.56 2.34
C GLY A 115 12.34 -5.78 3.06
N ASP A 116 12.55 -6.98 2.50
CA ASP A 116 11.98 -8.23 3.03
C ASP A 116 12.48 -8.61 4.44
N ASP A 117 13.55 -7.99 4.91
CA ASP A 117 14.10 -8.16 6.26
C ASP A 117 13.87 -6.96 7.19
N GLU A 118 13.11 -5.96 6.73
CA GLU A 118 12.93 -4.67 7.41
C GLU A 118 11.48 -4.37 7.83
N TYR A 119 10.49 -5.13 7.34
CA TYR A 119 9.10 -4.92 7.73
C TYR A 119 8.82 -5.49 9.13
N PRO A 120 7.78 -4.99 9.85
CA PRO A 120 7.59 -5.27 11.28
C PRO A 120 7.57 -6.76 11.64
N ALA A 121 6.87 -7.58 10.86
CA ALA A 121 6.76 -9.00 11.12
C ALA A 121 8.08 -9.77 10.86
N ALA A 122 8.89 -9.39 9.88
CA ALA A 122 10.23 -9.98 9.69
C ALA A 122 11.12 -9.70 10.91
N LEU A 123 11.07 -8.46 11.42
CA LEU A 123 11.81 -8.05 12.60
C LEU A 123 11.33 -8.80 13.87
N LEU A 124 10.02 -8.96 14.04
CA LEU A 124 9.42 -9.72 15.14
C LEU A 124 9.80 -11.20 15.11
N ASN A 125 9.73 -11.87 13.95
CA ASN A 125 10.12 -13.30 13.83
C ASN A 125 11.60 -13.52 14.17
N ARG A 126 12.47 -12.53 13.90
CA ARG A 126 13.89 -12.58 14.30
C ARG A 126 14.09 -12.31 15.78
N ALA A 127 13.40 -11.31 16.34
CA ALA A 127 13.60 -10.85 17.71
C ALA A 127 12.93 -11.74 18.77
N VAL A 128 11.81 -12.38 18.42
CA VAL A 128 11.00 -13.21 19.34
C VAL A 128 10.75 -14.59 18.71
N PRO A 129 11.78 -15.46 18.63
CA PRO A 129 11.71 -16.71 17.86
C PRO A 129 10.79 -17.78 18.46
N SER A 130 10.35 -17.61 19.72
CA SER A 130 9.35 -18.45 20.39
C SER A 130 7.92 -18.23 19.87
N VAL A 131 7.70 -17.16 19.10
CA VAL A 131 6.43 -16.80 18.49
C VAL A 131 6.57 -16.87 16.98
N ARG A 132 5.58 -17.43 16.29
CA ARG A 132 5.43 -17.29 14.84
C ARG A 132 4.49 -16.12 14.55
N TRP A 133 5.02 -15.08 13.93
CA TRP A 133 4.29 -13.86 13.58
C TRP A 133 3.86 -13.91 12.13
N PHE A 134 2.58 -14.16 11.88
CA PHE A 134 2.00 -14.24 10.54
C PHE A 134 1.64 -12.83 10.06
N ASN A 135 2.35 -12.35 9.04
CA ASN A 135 2.05 -11.04 8.47
C ASN A 135 0.86 -11.13 7.52
N ALA A 136 -0.27 -10.53 7.88
CA ALA A 136 -1.44 -10.37 7.00
C ALA A 136 -1.74 -8.89 6.70
N GLY A 137 -0.75 -8.00 6.84
CA GLY A 137 -0.88 -6.61 6.43
C GLY A 137 -1.07 -6.45 4.92
N MET A 138 -1.97 -5.57 4.51
CA MET A 138 -2.34 -5.40 3.10
C MET A 138 -2.46 -3.93 2.72
N ASN A 139 -1.83 -3.54 1.61
CA ASN A 139 -1.77 -2.14 1.23
C ASN A 139 -3.15 -1.56 0.83
N GLY A 140 -3.61 -0.57 1.58
CA GLY A 140 -4.89 0.14 1.38
C GLY A 140 -6.09 -0.53 2.03
N TYR A 141 -5.89 -1.50 2.91
CA TYR A 141 -6.97 -2.04 3.72
C TYR A 141 -7.25 -1.09 4.88
N GLY A 142 -8.53 -0.78 5.09
CA GLY A 142 -9.02 -0.33 6.39
C GLY A 142 -9.34 -1.51 7.30
N THR A 143 -9.85 -1.19 8.49
CA THR A 143 -10.26 -2.14 9.52
C THR A 143 -11.35 -3.09 9.01
N ASP A 144 -12.23 -2.63 8.12
CA ASP A 144 -13.29 -3.44 7.52
C ASP A 144 -12.76 -4.62 6.69
N GLN A 145 -11.81 -4.38 5.81
CA GLN A 145 -11.14 -5.42 5.03
C GLN A 145 -10.24 -6.28 5.92
N ALA A 146 -9.59 -5.70 6.94
CA ALA A 146 -8.83 -6.47 7.92
C ALA A 146 -9.72 -7.44 8.70
N TYR A 147 -10.94 -7.05 9.06
CA TYR A 147 -11.93 -7.91 9.70
C TYR A 147 -12.39 -9.05 8.78
N LEU A 148 -12.73 -8.77 7.52
CA LEU A 148 -13.06 -9.83 6.55
C LEU A 148 -11.88 -10.78 6.31
N LEU A 149 -10.65 -10.24 6.23
CA LEU A 149 -9.45 -11.04 6.09
C LEU A 149 -9.20 -11.94 7.31
N PHE A 150 -9.45 -11.42 8.52
CA PHE A 150 -9.39 -12.21 9.75
C PHE A 150 -10.32 -13.42 9.67
N GLN A 151 -11.58 -13.24 9.24
CA GLN A 151 -12.54 -14.33 9.14
C GLN A 151 -12.06 -15.44 8.19
N GLN A 152 -11.40 -15.07 7.09
CA GLN A 152 -10.80 -16.04 6.16
C GLN A 152 -9.57 -16.75 6.75
N LEU A 153 -8.75 -16.04 7.52
CA LEU A 153 -7.48 -16.55 8.05
C LEU A 153 -7.60 -17.28 9.39
N LYS A 154 -8.60 -16.96 10.22
CA LYS A 154 -8.83 -17.60 11.52
C LYS A 154 -8.83 -19.13 11.45
N PRO A 155 -9.58 -19.80 10.54
CA PRO A 155 -9.56 -21.27 10.48
C PRO A 155 -8.24 -21.85 9.95
N LEU A 156 -7.50 -21.09 9.13
CA LEU A 156 -6.23 -21.53 8.54
C LEU A 156 -5.06 -21.39 9.54
N VAL A 157 -4.86 -20.17 10.05
CA VAL A 157 -3.75 -19.83 10.94
C VAL A 157 -4.02 -20.32 12.37
N ARG A 158 -5.29 -20.35 12.80
CA ARG A 158 -5.72 -20.67 14.18
C ARG A 158 -4.92 -19.86 15.22
N PRO A 159 -4.92 -18.51 15.13
CA PRO A 159 -4.05 -17.69 15.97
C PRO A 159 -4.36 -17.84 17.46
N ASP A 160 -3.32 -17.82 18.29
CA ASP A 160 -3.44 -17.76 19.74
C ASP A 160 -3.66 -16.30 20.22
N LEU A 161 -3.30 -15.34 19.37
CA LEU A 161 -3.54 -13.91 19.56
C LEU A 161 -3.64 -13.23 18.19
N THR A 162 -4.60 -12.31 18.05
CA THR A 162 -4.73 -11.43 16.89
C THR A 162 -4.28 -10.03 17.25
N VAL A 163 -3.48 -9.39 16.41
CA VAL A 163 -3.08 -7.99 16.57
C VAL A 163 -3.59 -7.20 15.38
N LEU A 164 -4.34 -6.14 15.62
CA LEU A 164 -4.72 -5.18 14.58
C LEU A 164 -3.83 -3.94 14.68
N VAL A 165 -3.06 -3.65 13.64
CA VAL A 165 -2.33 -2.39 13.48
C VAL A 165 -3.24 -1.39 12.79
N PHE A 166 -3.81 -0.49 13.58
CA PHE A 166 -4.75 0.54 13.16
C PHE A 166 -4.03 1.83 12.75
N CYS A 167 -4.38 2.36 11.58
CA CYS A 167 -3.79 3.54 10.99
C CYS A 167 -4.80 4.69 10.86
N ASP A 168 -4.31 5.93 10.83
CA ASP A 168 -5.16 7.13 10.79
C ASP A 168 -6.09 7.13 9.56
N ASN A 169 -5.65 6.52 8.46
CA ASN A 169 -6.43 6.34 7.25
C ASN A 169 -7.58 5.35 7.39
N ASP A 170 -7.55 4.41 8.35
CA ASP A 170 -8.58 3.38 8.50
C ASP A 170 -9.98 3.99 8.62
N ARG A 171 -10.18 5.06 9.40
CA ARG A 171 -11.49 5.72 9.53
C ARG A 171 -12.06 6.18 8.18
N SER A 172 -11.18 6.78 7.36
CA SER A 172 -11.57 7.24 6.02
C SER A 172 -11.78 6.08 5.04
N GLU A 173 -11.07 4.97 5.23
CA GLU A 173 -11.19 3.78 4.38
C GLU A 173 -12.45 2.97 4.75
N ASN A 174 -12.78 2.88 6.04
CA ASN A 174 -13.96 2.20 6.57
C ASN A 174 -15.29 2.87 6.14
N THR A 175 -15.26 4.17 5.87
CA THR A 175 -16.42 4.96 5.41
C THR A 175 -16.56 5.02 3.89
N SER A 176 -15.64 4.38 3.16
CA SER A 176 -15.54 4.48 1.71
C SER A 176 -15.80 3.14 1.01
N GLN A 177 -16.61 3.19 -0.04
CA GLN A 177 -16.83 2.05 -0.95
C GLN A 177 -15.61 1.80 -1.85
N ARG A 178 -14.63 2.71 -1.82
CA ARG A 178 -13.44 2.67 -2.69
C ARG A 178 -12.17 3.12 -2.00
N VAL A 179 -11.06 2.49 -2.33
CA VAL A 179 -9.73 3.04 -2.05
C VAL A 179 -9.09 3.42 -3.37
N ARG A 180 -8.79 4.70 -3.56
CA ARG A 180 -8.32 5.27 -4.84
C ARG A 180 -9.30 4.95 -5.97
N ASN A 181 -8.91 4.03 -6.86
CA ASN A 181 -9.72 3.62 -8.03
C ASN A 181 -10.34 2.23 -7.87
N TYR A 182 -10.22 1.59 -6.71
CA TYR A 182 -10.68 0.21 -6.49
C TYR A 182 -11.94 0.19 -5.66
N ASN A 183 -12.91 -0.61 -6.09
CA ASN A 183 -14.05 -0.95 -5.25
C ASN A 183 -13.58 -1.92 -4.15
N LYS A 184 -14.18 -1.79 -2.97
CA LYS A 184 -13.95 -2.67 -1.82
C LYS A 184 -15.29 -3.04 -1.19
N PRO A 185 -15.38 -4.16 -0.47
CA PRO A 185 -16.44 -4.30 0.50
C PRO A 185 -16.31 -3.20 1.57
N TYR A 186 -17.42 -2.86 2.19
CA TYR A 186 -17.46 -1.96 3.34
C TYR A 186 -18.62 -2.36 4.26
N PHE A 187 -18.64 -1.87 5.49
CA PHE A 187 -19.75 -2.11 6.42
C PHE A 187 -20.57 -0.85 6.63
N ALA A 188 -21.89 -0.97 6.55
CA ALA A 188 -22.81 0.06 6.99
C ALA A 188 -23.29 -0.26 8.42
N LEU A 189 -23.38 0.74 9.28
CA LEU A 189 -24.10 0.61 10.55
C LEU A 189 -25.60 0.75 10.31
N ARG A 190 -26.36 -0.32 10.55
CA ARG A 190 -27.83 -0.29 10.54
C ARG A 190 -28.35 -0.76 11.88
N ASN A 191 -29.05 0.11 12.60
CA ASN A 191 -29.56 -0.17 13.95
C ASN A 191 -28.46 -0.68 14.91
N GLY A 192 -27.25 -0.12 14.81
CA GLY A 192 -26.09 -0.51 15.62
C GLY A 192 -25.48 -1.87 15.27
N GLN A 193 -25.85 -2.47 14.14
CA GLN A 193 -25.28 -3.72 13.63
C GLN A 193 -24.48 -3.48 12.35
N LEU A 194 -23.41 -4.25 12.17
CA LEU A 194 -22.58 -4.22 10.97
C LEU A 194 -23.26 -4.98 9.84
N GLU A 195 -23.57 -4.29 8.73
CA GLU A 195 -24.07 -4.89 7.49
C GLU A 195 -23.01 -4.82 6.40
N LEU A 196 -22.56 -5.99 5.94
CA LEU A 196 -21.60 -6.09 4.84
C LEU A 196 -22.25 -5.65 3.52
N CYS A 197 -21.67 -4.65 2.89
CA CYS A 197 -22.12 -4.07 1.63
C CYS A 197 -21.08 -4.26 0.52
N ASN A 198 -21.54 -4.20 -0.73
CA ASN A 198 -20.71 -4.32 -1.93
C ASN A 198 -19.88 -5.63 -1.97
N SER A 199 -20.51 -6.73 -1.56
CA SER A 199 -19.96 -8.09 -1.62
C SER A 199 -20.94 -9.00 -2.39
N PRO A 200 -20.53 -9.67 -3.48
CA PRO A 200 -19.19 -9.61 -4.07
C PRO A 200 -18.89 -8.24 -4.70
N VAL A 201 -17.65 -7.81 -4.60
CA VAL A 201 -17.15 -6.59 -5.23
C VAL A 201 -17.24 -6.75 -6.75
N PRO A 202 -17.78 -5.77 -7.51
CA PRO A 202 -17.79 -5.83 -8.96
C PRO A 202 -16.38 -5.90 -9.54
N ALA A 203 -16.17 -6.83 -10.47
CA ALA A 203 -14.90 -6.97 -11.17
C ALA A 203 -14.53 -5.65 -11.90
N PRO A 204 -13.24 -5.29 -11.96
CA PRO A 204 -12.78 -4.19 -12.80
C PRO A 204 -13.15 -4.46 -14.26
N VAL A 205 -13.59 -3.43 -14.98
CA VAL A 205 -13.86 -3.55 -16.43
C VAL A 205 -12.54 -3.86 -17.15
N THR A 206 -12.54 -4.88 -18.00
CA THR A 206 -11.36 -5.41 -18.69
C THR A 206 -10.60 -4.33 -19.48
N GLY A 207 -9.28 -4.23 -19.28
CA GLY A 207 -8.42 -3.21 -19.90
C GLY A 207 -7.88 -2.16 -18.91
N ASP A 208 -8.50 -2.06 -17.74
CA ASP A 208 -7.89 -1.47 -16.56
C ASP A 208 -7.15 -2.59 -15.82
N SER A 209 -5.88 -2.81 -16.18
CA SER A 209 -4.99 -3.48 -15.23
C SER A 209 -5.14 -2.71 -13.93
N LEU A 210 -5.66 -3.40 -12.91
CA LEU A 210 -5.60 -2.99 -11.52
C LEU A 210 -4.18 -2.43 -11.35
N TRP A 211 -3.96 -1.13 -11.32
CA TRP A 211 -2.67 -0.49 -11.10
C TRP A 211 -1.75 -0.19 -12.29
N ALA A 212 -2.13 -0.41 -13.55
CA ALA A 212 -1.39 0.21 -14.67
C ALA A 212 -1.92 1.63 -14.94
N PRO A 213 -1.27 2.70 -14.43
CA PRO A 213 -1.58 4.07 -14.84
C PRO A 213 -1.48 4.22 -16.36
N ALA A 214 -2.19 5.20 -16.93
CA ALA A 214 -2.12 5.53 -18.35
C ALA A 214 -0.68 5.58 -18.93
N PRO A 215 0.33 6.17 -18.24
CA PRO A 215 1.73 6.10 -18.64
C PRO A 215 2.25 4.70 -18.99
N ASP A 216 1.84 3.66 -18.27
CA ASP A 216 2.33 2.29 -18.46
C ASP A 216 1.74 1.64 -19.71
N ARG A 217 0.48 1.95 -20.03
CA ARG A 217 -0.15 1.50 -21.28
C ARG A 217 0.53 2.13 -22.49
N VAL A 218 0.92 3.40 -22.36
CA VAL A 218 1.63 4.13 -23.41
C VAL A 218 3.04 3.58 -23.61
N PHE A 219 3.77 3.29 -22.52
CA PHE A 219 5.08 2.66 -22.63
C PHE A 219 5.00 1.27 -23.28
N LYS A 220 4.08 0.41 -22.84
CA LYS A 220 3.89 -0.93 -23.45
C LYS A 220 3.57 -0.90 -24.94
N ARG A 221 2.93 0.17 -25.43
CA ARG A 221 2.61 0.34 -26.86
C ARG A 221 3.72 0.98 -27.66
N THR A 222 4.53 1.86 -27.06
CA THR A 222 5.46 2.72 -27.81
C THR A 222 6.93 2.44 -27.53
N GLY A 223 7.26 1.82 -26.40
CA GLY A 223 8.65 1.64 -25.94
C GLY A 223 9.40 2.95 -25.65
N SER A 224 8.72 4.10 -25.63
CA SER A 224 9.34 5.41 -25.44
C SER A 224 9.36 5.84 -23.98
N TYR A 225 10.56 6.03 -23.47
CA TYR A 225 10.84 6.53 -22.12
C TYR A 225 10.48 8.01 -21.97
N LEU A 226 10.68 8.80 -23.02
CA LEU A 226 10.29 10.21 -23.03
C LEU A 226 8.77 10.35 -22.93
N LEU A 227 8.03 9.58 -23.73
CA LEU A 227 6.58 9.63 -23.70
C LEU A 227 6.02 9.10 -22.38
N TYR A 228 6.64 8.06 -21.81
CA TYR A 228 6.35 7.60 -20.45
C TYR A 228 6.54 8.71 -19.40
N HIS A 229 7.66 9.43 -19.44
CA HIS A 229 7.95 10.54 -18.53
C HIS A 229 6.91 11.66 -18.65
N VAL A 230 6.62 12.09 -19.88
CA VAL A 230 5.61 13.14 -20.15
C VAL A 230 4.26 12.72 -19.57
N MET A 231 3.82 11.49 -19.84
CA MET A 231 2.57 10.99 -19.28
C MET A 231 2.59 10.92 -17.76
N ARG A 232 3.71 10.59 -17.11
CA ARG A 232 3.85 10.63 -15.65
C ARG A 232 3.68 12.04 -15.10
N VAL A 233 4.29 13.04 -15.73
CA VAL A 233 4.17 14.44 -15.33
C VAL A 233 2.74 14.93 -15.49
N VAL A 234 2.10 14.63 -16.63
CA VAL A 234 0.70 14.96 -16.89
C VAL A 234 -0.22 14.30 -15.86
N GLU A 235 -0.03 13.01 -15.58
CA GLU A 235 -0.83 12.27 -14.60
C GLU A 235 -0.64 12.82 -13.18
N ALA A 236 0.59 13.14 -12.79
CA ALA A 236 0.88 13.75 -11.50
C ALA A 236 0.24 15.15 -11.36
N HIS A 237 0.20 15.92 -12.44
CA HIS A 237 -0.47 17.21 -12.48
C HIS A 237 -1.99 17.07 -12.39
N LYS A 238 -2.58 16.16 -13.17
CA LYS A 238 -4.01 15.80 -13.08
C LYS A 238 -4.40 15.35 -11.69
N SER A 239 -3.63 14.42 -11.10
CA SER A 239 -3.87 13.93 -9.74
C SER A 239 -3.80 15.06 -8.70
N LYS A 240 -2.88 16.02 -8.85
CA LYS A 240 -2.80 17.20 -7.97
C LYS A 240 -4.00 18.13 -8.14
N GLN A 241 -4.47 18.35 -9.38
CA GLN A 241 -5.66 19.15 -9.65
C GLN A 241 -6.93 18.47 -9.14
N GLU A 242 -7.10 17.18 -9.44
CA GLU A 242 -8.21 16.36 -8.94
C GLU A 242 -8.22 16.30 -7.42
N ALA A 243 -7.07 16.17 -6.75
CA ALA A 243 -6.99 16.22 -5.29
C ALA A 243 -7.31 17.60 -4.72
N ALA A 244 -7.05 18.68 -5.46
CA ALA A 244 -7.39 20.04 -5.07
C ALA A 244 -8.89 20.35 -5.28
N THR A 245 -9.55 19.67 -6.22
CA THR A 245 -10.97 19.85 -6.55
C THR A 245 -11.88 18.76 -5.97
N ARG A 246 -11.32 17.65 -5.48
CA ARG A 246 -12.08 16.60 -4.79
C ARG A 246 -12.64 17.21 -3.51
N LYS A 247 -13.96 17.41 -3.47
CA LYS A 247 -14.67 17.19 -2.22
C LYS A 247 -14.27 15.79 -1.76
N ALA A 248 -13.90 15.63 -0.49
CA ALA A 248 -13.77 14.31 0.12
C ALA A 248 -15.01 13.51 -0.32
N PRO A 249 -14.86 12.25 -0.77
CA PRO A 249 -16.03 11.44 -1.06
C PRO A 249 -16.92 11.54 0.19
N GLU A 250 -18.13 12.04 0.01
CA GLU A 250 -19.13 12.09 1.07
C GLU A 250 -19.12 10.70 1.69
N SER A 251 -18.90 10.61 3.01
CA SER A 251 -18.84 9.33 3.71
C SER A 251 -20.06 8.52 3.29
N SER A 252 -19.84 7.38 2.64
CA SER A 252 -20.96 6.61 2.08
C SER A 252 -21.82 6.00 3.18
N VAL A 253 -21.30 5.96 4.40
CA VAL A 253 -21.87 5.40 5.62
C VAL A 253 -21.29 6.11 6.85
N GLU A 254 -21.95 5.98 8.00
CA GLU A 254 -21.40 6.29 9.32
C GLU A 254 -20.11 5.49 9.57
N ASP A 255 -19.14 6.05 10.29
CA ASP A 255 -17.86 5.41 10.61
C ASP A 255 -18.08 4.14 11.47
N PRO A 256 -17.84 2.92 10.91
CA PRO A 256 -18.08 1.67 11.63
C PRO A 256 -16.86 1.22 12.46
N THR A 257 -15.79 2.03 12.56
CA THR A 257 -14.49 1.65 13.13
C THR A 257 -14.60 0.96 14.49
N GLU A 258 -15.26 1.59 15.47
CA GLU A 258 -15.40 1.04 16.82
C GLU A 258 -16.18 -0.27 16.83
N ALA A 259 -17.25 -0.37 16.02
CA ALA A 259 -18.05 -1.58 15.89
C ALA A 259 -17.26 -2.73 15.23
N LEU A 260 -16.45 -2.44 14.22
CA LEU A 260 -15.56 -3.40 13.58
C LEU A 260 -14.50 -3.93 14.53
N ILE A 261 -13.86 -3.04 15.30
CA ILE A 261 -12.87 -3.42 16.30
C ILE A 261 -13.51 -4.29 17.38
N LYS A 262 -14.73 -3.96 17.82
CA LYS A 262 -15.48 -4.80 18.76
C LYS A 262 -15.79 -6.18 18.19
N ALA A 263 -16.30 -6.23 16.97
CA ALA A 263 -16.63 -7.49 16.30
C ALA A 263 -15.38 -8.37 16.15
N LEU A 264 -14.26 -7.79 15.71
CA LEU A 264 -12.98 -8.48 15.62
C LEU A 264 -12.48 -8.95 16.99
N TYR A 265 -12.59 -8.12 18.04
CA TYR A 265 -12.22 -8.48 19.41
C TYR A 265 -13.03 -9.67 19.94
N GLU A 266 -14.35 -9.66 19.72
CA GLU A 266 -15.27 -10.71 20.15
C GLU A 266 -15.04 -12.00 19.34
N GLU A 267 -14.90 -11.92 18.02
CA GLU A 267 -14.65 -13.07 17.15
C GLU A 267 -13.24 -13.65 17.34
N ALA A 268 -12.27 -12.85 17.78
CA ALA A 268 -10.96 -13.31 18.25
C ALA A 268 -11.00 -13.90 19.67
N GLU A 269 -12.19 -14.16 20.23
CA GLU A 269 -12.37 -14.74 21.56
C GLU A 269 -11.65 -13.93 22.65
N ARG A 270 -11.60 -12.61 22.47
CA ARG A 270 -10.91 -11.64 23.31
C ARG A 270 -9.38 -11.81 23.40
N ARG A 271 -8.79 -12.69 22.58
CA ARG A 271 -7.33 -12.82 22.41
C ARG A 271 -6.87 -11.83 21.36
N PHE A 272 -6.83 -10.55 21.76
CA PHE A 272 -6.64 -9.45 20.84
C PHE A 272 -5.77 -8.34 21.43
N LEU A 273 -5.04 -7.64 20.55
CA LEU A 273 -4.37 -6.39 20.86
C LEU A 273 -4.60 -5.39 19.72
N LEU A 274 -5.14 -4.22 20.07
CA LEU A 274 -5.17 -3.09 19.15
C LEU A 274 -3.85 -2.31 19.23
N VAL A 275 -3.22 -2.03 18.11
CA VAL A 275 -2.01 -1.20 18.04
C VAL A 275 -2.36 0.05 17.25
N LEU A 276 -2.32 1.21 17.89
CA LEU A 276 -2.56 2.49 17.23
C LEU A 276 -1.22 3.08 16.81
N ILE A 277 -1.03 3.33 15.51
CA ILE A 277 0.20 3.98 15.05
C ILE A 277 0.26 5.47 15.42
N SER A 278 -0.90 6.07 15.71
CA SER A 278 -1.11 7.46 16.10
C SER A 278 -2.16 7.57 17.18
N HIS A 279 -2.13 8.68 17.92
CA HIS A 279 -3.14 8.98 18.92
C HIS A 279 -4.55 9.11 18.32
N ASP A 280 -5.48 8.38 18.91
CA ASP A 280 -6.91 8.51 18.69
C ASP A 280 -7.63 8.50 20.05
N ALA A 281 -8.01 9.69 20.53
CA ALA A 281 -8.60 9.83 21.87
C ALA A 281 -9.93 9.08 22.00
N ALA A 282 -10.78 9.15 20.96
CA ALA A 282 -12.08 8.48 20.96
C ALA A 282 -11.91 6.95 20.99
N LEU A 283 -10.98 6.43 20.18
CA LEU A 283 -10.73 4.99 20.11
C LEU A 283 -10.06 4.45 21.38
N THR A 284 -9.14 5.21 21.99
CA THR A 284 -8.55 4.79 23.27
C THR A 284 -9.57 4.84 24.42
N GLU A 285 -10.47 5.82 24.45
CA GLU A 285 -11.59 5.84 25.41
C GLU A 285 -12.55 4.66 25.20
N PHE A 286 -12.90 4.38 23.94
CA PHE A 286 -13.67 3.20 23.56
C PHE A 286 -13.01 1.91 24.06
N CYS A 287 -11.71 1.72 23.80
CA CYS A 287 -10.98 0.53 24.24
C CYS A 287 -10.96 0.39 25.77
N ARG A 288 -10.79 1.49 26.52
CA ARG A 288 -10.87 1.47 27.98
C ARG A 288 -12.26 1.02 28.47
N ARG A 289 -13.33 1.54 27.87
CA ARG A 289 -14.71 1.20 28.21
C ARG A 289 -15.04 -0.27 27.92
N GLU A 290 -14.67 -0.74 26.73
CA GLU A 290 -14.92 -2.13 26.30
C GLU A 290 -13.88 -3.13 26.85
N LYS A 291 -12.88 -2.63 27.60
CA LYS A 291 -11.75 -3.41 28.14
C LYS A 291 -10.95 -4.14 27.06
N ILE A 292 -10.79 -3.52 25.89
CA ILE A 292 -9.99 -4.01 24.79
C ILE A 292 -8.52 -3.63 25.06
N PRO A 293 -7.58 -4.60 25.10
CA PRO A 293 -6.16 -4.29 25.24
C PRO A 293 -5.66 -3.47 24.05
N PHE A 294 -4.93 -2.39 24.32
CA PHE A 294 -4.36 -1.56 23.27
C PHE A 294 -2.95 -1.07 23.60
N LEU A 295 -2.18 -0.79 22.55
CA LEU A 295 -0.88 -0.13 22.56
C LEU A 295 -0.99 1.12 21.70
N ASP A 296 -0.91 2.30 22.32
CA ASP A 296 -0.86 3.57 21.61
C ASP A 296 0.60 3.98 21.36
N MET A 297 0.98 4.11 20.09
CA MET A 297 2.34 4.45 19.67
C MET A 297 2.48 5.88 19.13
N GLY A 298 1.46 6.73 19.26
CA GLY A 298 1.43 8.04 18.61
C GLY A 298 2.58 8.98 18.97
N ASP A 299 3.08 8.91 20.21
CA ASP A 299 4.20 9.72 20.72
C ASP A 299 5.56 9.00 20.61
N THR A 300 5.60 7.83 19.97
CA THR A 300 6.83 7.02 19.93
C THR A 300 7.74 7.42 18.77
N PRO A 301 9.05 7.09 18.87
CA PRO A 301 9.98 7.27 17.76
C PRO A 301 9.63 6.47 16.50
N ALA A 302 8.65 5.55 16.55
CA ALA A 302 8.19 4.83 15.37
C ALA A 302 7.67 5.77 14.28
N ARG A 303 7.07 6.90 14.69
CA ARG A 303 6.49 7.93 13.80
C ARG A 303 7.47 9.05 13.43
N GLN A 304 8.63 9.12 14.08
CA GLN A 304 9.58 10.20 13.83
C GLN A 304 10.24 10.04 12.45
N PRO A 305 10.43 11.15 11.70
CA PRO A 305 11.14 11.12 10.43
C PRO A 305 12.58 10.64 10.65
N GLY A 306 12.99 9.61 9.90
CA GLY A 306 14.36 9.09 9.90
C GLY A 306 15.18 9.63 8.73
N PRO A 307 16.53 9.56 8.78
CA PRO A 307 17.41 10.02 7.69
C PRO A 307 17.23 9.23 6.38
N ASN A 308 16.62 8.05 6.44
CA ASN A 308 16.29 7.20 5.30
C ASN A 308 14.80 7.27 4.94
N ALA A 309 14.12 8.37 5.29
CA ALA A 309 12.80 8.60 4.75
C ALA A 309 12.94 8.71 3.22
N TYR A 310 12.09 7.97 2.50
CA TYR A 310 12.11 7.92 1.03
C TYR A 310 12.21 9.32 0.42
N PRO A 311 12.85 9.51 -0.75
CA PRO A 311 12.72 10.74 -1.51
C PRO A 311 11.22 11.00 -1.77
N GLY A 312 10.59 11.86 -0.95
CA GLY A 312 9.14 12.03 -0.90
C GLY A 312 8.41 11.59 0.39
N GLY A 313 9.11 11.25 1.47
CA GLY A 313 8.50 10.93 2.78
C GLY A 313 9.10 11.73 3.95
N PRO A 314 8.29 12.25 4.91
CA PRO A 314 6.90 12.73 4.83
C PRO A 314 6.81 14.26 5.03
N PRO A 315 5.66 14.88 4.63
CA PRO A 315 4.60 15.08 5.63
C PRO A 315 3.20 14.53 5.28
N LYS A 316 2.97 13.74 4.21
CA LYS A 316 1.58 13.44 3.74
C LYS A 316 1.02 12.01 3.92
N HIS A 317 1.79 10.96 4.23
CA HIS A 317 1.27 9.56 4.15
C HIS A 317 1.55 8.61 5.34
N GLY A 318 2.17 9.05 6.43
CA GLY A 318 2.14 8.30 7.70
C GLY A 318 2.89 6.95 7.81
N HIS A 319 3.61 6.49 6.77
CA HIS A 319 4.32 5.19 6.84
C HIS A 319 5.59 5.20 7.70
N TRP A 320 5.87 4.07 8.37
CA TRP A 320 7.11 3.87 9.13
C TRP A 320 8.37 3.81 8.24
N THR A 321 9.44 4.49 8.71
CA THR A 321 10.79 4.32 8.15
C THR A 321 11.40 2.98 8.58
N PRO A 322 12.53 2.51 8.01
CA PRO A 322 13.21 1.32 8.54
C PRO A 322 13.54 1.40 10.04
N LYS A 323 13.88 2.59 10.55
CA LYS A 323 14.02 2.81 12.00
C LYS A 323 12.66 2.70 12.72
N GLY A 324 11.61 3.27 12.12
CA GLY A 324 10.26 3.21 12.66
C GLY A 324 9.74 1.78 12.77
N ASN A 325 9.95 0.95 11.74
CA ASN A 325 9.61 -0.48 11.74
C ASN A 325 10.29 -1.23 12.89
N ARG A 326 11.56 -0.94 13.18
CA ARG A 326 12.28 -1.52 14.33
C ARG A 326 11.65 -1.15 15.66
N VAL A 327 11.34 0.13 15.87
CA VAL A 327 10.71 0.60 17.11
C VAL A 327 9.30 0.00 17.26
N ALA A 328 8.51 -0.01 16.19
CA ALA A 328 7.17 -0.62 16.20
C ALA A 328 7.24 -2.12 16.52
N ALA A 329 8.13 -2.87 15.86
CA ALA A 329 8.33 -4.30 16.14
C ALA A 329 8.73 -4.55 17.60
N GLU A 330 9.63 -3.74 18.16
CA GLU A 330 10.03 -3.87 19.56
C GLU A 330 8.87 -3.63 20.53
N LEU A 331 8.11 -2.55 20.34
CA LEU A 331 6.99 -2.18 21.20
C LEU A 331 5.85 -3.20 21.12
N ILE A 332 5.50 -3.64 19.91
CA ILE A 332 4.49 -4.69 19.69
C ILE A 332 4.94 -6.00 20.35
N GLY A 333 6.19 -6.40 20.14
CA GLY A 333 6.75 -7.61 20.74
C GLY A 333 6.66 -7.60 22.26
N ARG A 334 7.06 -6.48 22.90
CA ARG A 334 6.96 -6.30 24.36
C ARG A 334 5.51 -6.35 24.85
N ALA A 335 4.58 -5.69 24.16
CA ALA A 335 3.17 -5.67 24.55
C ALA A 335 2.54 -7.08 24.50
N VAL A 336 2.82 -7.84 23.44
CA VAL A 336 2.32 -9.21 23.29
C VAL A 336 2.87 -10.15 24.35
N LEU A 337 4.17 -10.05 24.67
CA LEU A 337 4.78 -10.85 25.74
C LEU A 337 4.23 -10.47 27.12
N ALA A 338 3.92 -9.20 27.36
CA ALA A 338 3.31 -8.76 28.61
C ALA A 338 1.87 -9.27 28.80
N LEU A 339 1.09 -9.37 27.72
CA LEU A 339 -0.25 -9.99 27.76
C LEU A 339 -0.16 -11.48 28.13
N GLU A 340 0.84 -12.19 27.60
CA GLU A 340 1.07 -13.60 27.91
C GLU A 340 1.29 -13.87 29.40
N GLN A 341 2.07 -12.99 30.05
CA GLN A 341 2.35 -13.13 31.47
C GLN A 341 1.11 -12.94 32.33
N ARG A 342 0.14 -12.14 31.87
CA ARG A 342 -1.13 -11.93 32.56
C ARG A 342 -2.06 -13.13 32.42
N ASP A 343 -2.10 -13.78 31.26
CA ASP A 343 -2.98 -14.93 31.02
C ASP A 343 -2.52 -16.22 31.75
N ARG A 344 -1.28 -16.23 32.26
CA ARG A 344 -0.71 -17.34 33.05
C ARG A 344 -0.93 -17.22 34.56
N LEU A 345 -1.37 -16.06 35.03
CA LEU A 345 -1.66 -15.76 36.44
C LEU A 345 -3.17 -15.85 36.68
#